data_AF-A0A382G9N7-F1
#
_entry.id   AF-A0A382G9N7-F1
#
_cell.length_a   1.000
_cell.length_b   1.000
_cell.length_c   1.000
_cell.angle_alpha   90.00
_cell.angle_beta   90.00
_cell.angle_gamma   90.00
#
_symmetry.space_group_name_H-M   'P 1'
#
loop_
_entity.id
_entity.type
_entity.pdbx_description
1 polymer ?
#
loop_
_entity_poly.entity_id
_entity_poly.type
_entity_poly.pdbx_seq_one_letter_code
_entity_poly.pdbx_strand_id
1 'polypeptide(L)'
;MRSHVTSPTGDFGLQEAAMQSYLREGEERAYSLGNRGPLKFNADGKLDQGILSDYSRCGFYIFEGVLLPEELDDIESDVENILNRLPTEKGSRVDSKGRPALAVDCKARTLHWAKPLGDPYGGTEANHGRHQIKMTQPIADPAAPKEVVYVITGSLQFSEACLRVYGHPG
;
A
#
# COMPACT_ATOMS: atom_id res chain seq x y z
N MET A 1 5.12 7.05 -21.12
CA MET A 1 4.47 5.77 -21.45
C MET A 1 4.52 4.96 -20.17
N ARG A 2 3.46 5.05 -19.35
CA ARG A 2 3.43 4.44 -18.02
C ARG A 2 3.60 2.94 -18.19
N SER A 3 4.65 2.38 -17.59
CA SER A 3 4.72 0.95 -17.35
C SER A 3 3.42 0.56 -16.66
N HIS A 4 2.62 -0.28 -17.32
CA HIS A 4 1.61 -1.03 -16.60
C HIS A 4 2.33 -1.63 -15.40
N VAL A 5 1.92 -1.27 -14.19
CA VAL A 5 2.22 -2.07 -13.01
C VAL A 5 1.71 -3.45 -13.39
N THR A 6 2.61 -4.33 -13.80
CA THR A 6 2.28 -5.73 -13.98
C THR A 6 1.83 -6.16 -12.60
N SER A 7 0.53 -6.41 -12.46
CA SER A 7 -0.02 -7.11 -11.32
C SER A 7 0.96 -8.24 -11.01
N PRO A 8 1.41 -8.42 -9.75
CA PRO A 8 2.31 -9.52 -9.44
C PRO A 8 1.65 -10.77 -10.01
N THR A 9 2.30 -11.38 -10.99
CA THR A 9 1.84 -12.62 -11.62
C THR A 9 1.98 -13.68 -10.53
N GLY A 10 0.97 -13.74 -9.66
CA GLY A 10 0.77 -14.88 -8.80
C GLY A 10 0.54 -16.07 -9.72
N ASP A 11 1.41 -17.07 -9.63
CA ASP A 11 1.14 -18.35 -10.25
C ASP A 11 0.06 -19.03 -9.40
N PHE A 12 -1.19 -19.01 -9.90
CA PHE A 12 -2.30 -19.69 -9.24
C PHE A 12 -2.38 -21.19 -9.62
N GLY A 13 -1.36 -21.71 -10.30
CA GLY A 13 -1.24 -23.11 -10.69
C GLY A 13 -2.42 -23.60 -11.52
N LEU A 14 -3.03 -24.71 -11.10
CA LEU A 14 -4.21 -25.27 -11.78
C LEU A 14 -5.42 -24.32 -11.80
N GLN A 15 -5.45 -23.31 -10.94
CA GLN A 15 -6.55 -22.34 -10.85
C GLN A 15 -6.29 -21.07 -11.66
N GLU A 16 -5.18 -20.96 -12.38
CA GLU A 16 -4.81 -19.76 -13.15
C GLU A 16 -5.93 -19.30 -14.09
N ALA A 17 -6.44 -20.21 -14.93
CA ALA A 17 -7.50 -19.88 -15.87
C ALA A 17 -8.79 -19.39 -15.18
N ALA A 18 -9.16 -20.01 -14.06
CA ALA A 18 -10.33 -19.62 -13.28
C ALA A 18 -10.12 -18.25 -12.60
N MET A 19 -8.93 -18.00 -12.05
CA MET A 19 -8.58 -16.72 -11.43
C MET A 19 -8.59 -15.59 -12.46
N GLN A 20 -8.01 -15.78 -13.64
CA GLN A 20 -8.03 -14.79 -14.71
C GLN A 20 -9.46 -14.46 -15.18
N SER A 21 -10.35 -15.46 -15.26
CA SER A 21 -11.78 -15.19 -15.56
C SER A 21 -12.43 -14.39 -14.44
N TYR A 22 -12.21 -14.78 -13.19
CA TYR A 22 -12.75 -14.08 -12.02
C TYR A 22 -12.31 -12.61 -11.97
N LEU A 23 -11.02 -12.34 -12.22
CA LEU A 23 -10.46 -10.98 -12.24
C LEU A 23 -11.08 -10.14 -13.35
N ARG A 24 -11.14 -10.65 -14.59
CA ARG A 24 -11.74 -9.94 -15.73
C ARG A 24 -13.23 -9.64 -15.51
N GLU A 25 -14.00 -10.64 -15.09
CA GLU A 25 -15.42 -10.43 -14.79
C GLU A 25 -15.62 -9.47 -13.61
N GLY A 26 -14.73 -9.53 -12.61
CA GLY A 26 -14.70 -8.61 -11.48
C GLY A 26 -14.43 -7.16 -11.92
N GLU A 27 -13.49 -6.98 -12.83
CA GLU A 27 -13.16 -5.68 -13.43
C GLU A 27 -14.35 -5.11 -14.21
N GLU A 28 -14.96 -5.89 -15.10
CA GLU A 28 -16.16 -5.48 -15.85
C GLU A 28 -17.30 -5.05 -14.91
N ARG A 29 -17.57 -5.85 -13.86
CA ARG A 29 -18.53 -5.47 -12.82
C ARG A 29 -18.14 -4.18 -12.12
N ALA A 30 -16.87 -4.02 -11.73
CA ALA A 30 -16.40 -2.83 -11.03
C ALA A 30 -16.50 -1.54 -11.86
N TYR A 31 -16.31 -1.61 -13.18
CA TYR A 31 -16.46 -0.44 -14.07
C TYR A 31 -17.93 -0.09 -14.35
N SER A 32 -18.85 -1.06 -14.28
CA SER A 32 -20.28 -0.82 -14.49
C SER A 32 -21.05 -0.26 -13.27
N LEU A 33 -20.41 -0.16 -12.10
CA LEU A 33 -21.05 0.33 -10.87
C LEU A 33 -21.45 1.82 -10.91
N GLY A 34 -20.82 2.61 -11.79
CA GLY A 34 -21.06 4.04 -11.91
C GLY A 34 -20.68 4.84 -10.66
N ASN A 35 -19.68 4.40 -9.89
CA ASN A 35 -19.24 5.02 -8.64
C ASN A 35 -17.82 5.59 -8.75
N ARG A 36 -17.52 6.23 -9.88
CA ARG A 36 -16.18 6.79 -10.17
C ARG A 36 -16.26 8.09 -10.95
N GLY A 37 -15.29 8.97 -10.75
CA GLY A 37 -15.20 10.25 -11.45
C GLY A 37 -14.37 11.29 -10.68
N PRO A 38 -14.27 12.53 -11.18
CA PRO A 38 -13.45 13.54 -10.53
C PRO A 38 -14.07 14.04 -9.23
N LEU A 39 -13.25 14.59 -8.35
CA LEU A 39 -13.70 15.29 -7.16
C LEU A 39 -14.52 16.52 -7.57
N LYS A 40 -15.72 16.66 -7.00
CA LYS A 40 -16.64 17.78 -7.30
C LYS A 40 -17.26 18.33 -6.02
N PHE A 41 -17.31 19.65 -5.93
CA PHE A 41 -17.97 20.36 -4.86
C PHE A 41 -19.13 21.19 -5.40
N ASN A 42 -20.20 21.28 -4.61
CA ASN A 42 -21.31 22.19 -4.87
C ASN A 42 -20.88 23.64 -4.56
N ALA A 43 -21.72 24.61 -4.93
CA ALA A 43 -21.46 26.03 -4.68
C ALA A 43 -21.33 26.40 -3.19
N ASP A 44 -21.84 25.56 -2.27
CA ASP A 44 -21.71 25.72 -0.83
C ASP A 44 -20.42 25.10 -0.25
N GLY A 45 -19.54 24.60 -1.11
CA GLY A 45 -18.27 23.96 -0.73
C GLY A 45 -18.41 22.52 -0.23
N LYS A 46 -19.62 21.94 -0.21
CA LYS A 46 -19.82 20.54 0.17
C LYS A 46 -19.59 19.61 -1.00
N LEU A 47 -19.22 18.37 -0.72
CA LEU A 47 -19.10 17.32 -1.73
C LEU A 47 -20.41 17.17 -2.51
N ASP A 48 -20.30 16.97 -3.82
CA ASP A 48 -21.44 16.77 -4.73
C ASP A 48 -22.41 15.70 -4.22
N GLN A 49 -23.71 15.97 -4.31
CA GLN A 49 -24.74 15.07 -3.77
C GLN A 49 -24.89 13.78 -4.59
N GLY A 50 -24.55 13.81 -5.89
CA GLY A 50 -24.47 12.62 -6.72
C GLY A 50 -23.36 11.68 -6.24
N ILE A 51 -22.18 12.23 -5.93
CA ILE A 51 -21.07 11.45 -5.36
C ILE A 51 -21.48 10.78 -4.04
N LEU A 52 -22.14 11.50 -3.14
CA LEU A 52 -22.63 10.94 -1.87
C LEU A 52 -23.69 9.85 -2.08
N SER A 53 -24.57 10.03 -3.08
CA SER A 53 -25.61 9.06 -3.42
C SER A 53 -25.01 7.78 -3.99
N ASP A 54 -24.02 7.89 -4.88
CA ASP A 54 -23.29 6.77 -5.46
C ASP A 54 -22.44 6.04 -4.43
N TYR A 55 -21.75 6.78 -3.55
CA TYR A 55 -21.06 6.22 -2.40
C TYR A 55 -22.01 5.42 -1.51
N SER A 56 -23.17 5.98 -1.16
CA SER A 56 -24.14 5.31 -0.30
C SER A 56 -24.74 4.06 -0.96
N ARG A 57 -24.94 4.07 -2.28
CA ARG A 57 -25.48 2.95 -3.05
C ARG A 57 -24.46 1.82 -3.21
N CYS A 58 -23.20 2.16 -3.46
CA CYS A 58 -22.14 1.18 -3.75
C CYS A 58 -21.30 0.80 -2.52
N GLY A 59 -21.35 1.58 -1.44
CA GLY A 59 -20.49 1.43 -0.25
C GLY A 59 -19.10 2.04 -0.38
N PHE A 60 -18.74 2.56 -1.57
CA PHE A 60 -17.49 3.26 -1.86
C PHE A 60 -17.60 4.10 -3.13
N TYR A 61 -16.67 5.03 -3.33
CA TYR A 61 -16.53 5.84 -4.54
C TYR A 61 -15.05 5.98 -4.91
N ILE A 62 -14.72 5.95 -6.21
CA ILE A 62 -13.35 6.09 -6.72
C ILE A 62 -13.19 7.49 -7.31
N PHE A 63 -12.35 8.32 -6.69
CA PHE A 63 -11.98 9.59 -7.30
C PHE A 63 -10.92 9.38 -8.39
N GLU A 64 -11.16 9.94 -9.57
CA GLU A 64 -10.28 9.86 -10.72
C GLU A 64 -9.66 11.24 -10.99
N GLY A 65 -8.38 11.27 -11.36
CA GLY A 65 -7.69 12.51 -11.73
C GLY A 65 -7.49 13.50 -10.57
N VAL A 66 -7.48 13.03 -9.32
CA VAL A 66 -7.18 13.87 -8.14
C VAL A 66 -5.72 14.32 -8.14
N LEU A 67 -4.81 13.41 -8.49
CA LEU A 67 -3.38 13.67 -8.55
C LEU A 67 -2.94 13.76 -10.00
N LEU A 68 -2.10 14.75 -10.28
CA LEU A 68 -1.46 14.94 -11.58
C LEU A 68 -0.40 13.86 -11.82
N PRO A 69 -0.05 13.56 -13.09
CA PRO A 69 0.99 12.60 -13.40
C PRO A 69 2.32 12.85 -12.69
N GLU A 70 2.77 14.09 -12.64
CA GLU A 70 4.01 14.49 -11.97
C GLU A 70 3.97 14.27 -10.46
N GLU A 71 2.80 14.40 -9.81
CA GLU A 71 2.64 14.13 -8.38
C GLU A 71 2.71 12.64 -8.11
N LEU A 72 2.15 11.82 -8.99
CA LEU A 72 2.25 10.36 -8.91
C LEU A 72 3.70 9.90 -9.07
N ASP A 73 4.43 10.45 -10.04
CA ASP A 73 5.84 10.13 -10.29
C ASP A 73 6.72 10.54 -9.08
N ASP A 74 6.41 11.67 -8.45
CA ASP A 74 7.09 12.15 -7.24
C ASP A 74 6.85 11.22 -6.03
N ILE A 75 5.61 10.76 -5.82
CA ILE A 75 5.27 9.77 -4.78
C ILE A 75 6.00 8.44 -5.03
N GLU A 76 5.99 7.94 -6.26
CA GLU A 76 6.65 6.69 -6.63
C GLU A 76 8.16 6.77 -6.34
N SER A 77 8.80 7.85 -6.78
CA SER A 77 10.23 8.10 -6.55
C SER A 77 10.58 8.15 -5.06
N ASP A 78 9.76 8.81 -4.24
CA ASP A 78 9.97 8.90 -2.79
C ASP A 78 9.79 7.53 -2.10
N VAL A 79 8.78 6.75 -2.49
CA VAL A 79 8.56 5.39 -1.96
C VAL A 79 9.72 4.48 -2.34
N GLU A 80 10.18 4.51 -3.59
CA GLU A 80 11.37 3.77 -4.00
C GLU A 80 12.61 4.18 -3.22
N ASN A 81 12.80 5.47 -2.96
CA ASN A 81 13.90 5.96 -2.14
C ASN A 81 13.82 5.45 -0.69
N ILE A 82 12.63 5.47 -0.08
CA ILE A 82 12.38 4.88 1.25
C ILE A 82 12.79 3.40 1.25
N LEU A 83 12.32 2.62 0.29
CA LEU A 83 12.62 1.18 0.18
C LEU A 83 14.12 0.93 -0.04
N ASN A 84 14.76 1.70 -0.91
CA ASN A 84 16.19 1.62 -1.20
C ASN A 84 17.10 2.01 -0.03
N ARG A 85 16.55 2.71 0.97
CA ARG A 85 17.28 3.15 2.17
C ARG A 85 17.02 2.26 3.38
N LEU A 86 16.18 1.23 3.28
CA LEU A 86 15.94 0.33 4.41
C LEU A 86 17.25 -0.28 4.92
N PRO A 87 17.38 -0.52 6.24
CA PRO A 87 18.52 -1.22 6.80
C PRO A 87 18.71 -2.60 6.16
N THR A 88 19.96 -3.03 5.99
CA THR A 88 20.26 -4.38 5.44
C THR A 88 19.62 -5.51 6.25
N GLU A 89 19.52 -5.33 7.56
CA GLU A 89 18.85 -6.22 8.49
C GLU A 89 18.39 -5.45 9.73
N LYS A 90 17.59 -6.10 10.57
CA LYS A 90 17.10 -5.52 11.81
C LYS A 90 18.26 -5.13 12.74
N GLY A 91 18.34 -3.83 13.05
CA GLY A 91 19.39 -3.26 13.90
C GLY A 91 20.62 -2.79 13.14
N SER A 92 20.70 -3.03 11.83
CA SER A 92 21.77 -2.47 10.99
C SER A 92 21.69 -0.95 10.95
N ARG A 93 22.86 -0.30 11.01
CA ARG A 93 22.98 1.16 10.86
C ARG A 93 23.12 1.60 9.40
N VAL A 94 23.30 0.66 8.49
CA VAL A 94 23.56 0.93 7.08
C VAL A 94 22.57 0.24 6.16
N ASP A 95 22.31 0.86 5.02
CA ASP A 95 21.54 0.26 3.92
C ASP A 95 22.43 -0.62 3.02
N SER A 96 21.83 -1.22 1.99
CA SER A 96 22.53 -2.10 1.04
C SER A 96 23.64 -1.41 0.24
N LYS A 97 23.69 -0.07 0.24
CA LYS A 97 24.70 0.75 -0.43
C LYS A 97 25.76 1.28 0.55
N GLY A 98 25.71 0.87 1.82
CA GLY A 98 26.64 1.33 2.87
C GLY A 98 26.37 2.75 3.38
N ARG A 99 25.23 3.35 3.03
CA ARG A 99 24.82 4.68 3.53
C ARG A 99 24.12 4.52 4.87
N PRO A 100 23.99 5.58 5.69
CA PRO A 100 23.13 5.55 6.87
C PRO A 100 21.70 5.11 6.51
N ALA A 101 21.24 4.05 7.15
CA ALA A 101 19.93 3.46 6.87
C ALA A 101 18.79 4.41 7.26
N LEU A 102 17.64 4.20 6.63
CA LEU A 102 16.40 4.87 7.00
C LEU A 102 16.10 4.62 8.48
N ALA A 103 15.68 5.67 9.17
CA ALA A 103 15.29 5.65 10.57
C ALA A 103 16.40 5.24 11.56
N VAL A 104 17.68 5.16 11.16
CA VAL A 104 18.79 4.76 12.03
C VAL A 104 18.97 5.66 13.26
N ASP A 105 18.65 6.95 13.13
CA ASP A 105 18.73 7.94 14.20
C ASP A 105 17.35 8.36 14.74
N CYS A 106 16.28 7.68 14.32
CA CYS A 106 14.94 7.90 14.87
C CYS A 106 14.86 7.39 16.31
N LYS A 107 14.27 8.19 17.20
CA LYS A 107 14.03 7.80 18.60
C LYS A 107 12.89 6.79 18.74
N ALA A 108 11.86 6.93 17.89
CA ALA A 108 10.70 6.04 17.89
C ALA A 108 10.98 4.76 17.09
N ARG A 109 10.27 3.67 17.42
CA ARG A 109 10.32 2.44 16.62
C ARG A 109 9.53 2.63 15.32
N THR A 110 10.23 3.05 14.29
CA THR A 110 9.65 3.36 12.97
C THR A 110 9.49 2.13 12.08
N LEU A 111 10.49 1.23 12.08
CA LEU A 111 10.50 0.05 11.23
C LEU A 111 10.07 -1.18 12.03
N HIS A 112 9.05 -1.86 11.54
CA HIS A 112 8.52 -3.09 12.14
C HIS A 112 8.93 -4.28 11.27
N TRP A 113 9.42 -5.32 11.93
CA TRP A 113 10.06 -6.46 11.29
C TRP A 113 9.27 -7.74 11.55
N ALA A 114 9.18 -8.59 10.54
CA ALA A 114 8.59 -9.93 10.64
C ALA A 114 9.37 -10.90 9.76
N LYS A 115 9.18 -12.20 9.96
CA LYS A 115 9.65 -13.21 9.01
C LYS A 115 8.97 -12.98 7.65
N PRO A 116 9.67 -13.19 6.51
CA PRO A 116 9.01 -13.18 5.21
C PRO A 116 7.81 -14.11 5.18
N LEU A 117 6.69 -13.65 4.60
CA LEU A 117 5.41 -14.36 4.55
C LEU A 117 4.86 -14.77 5.93
N GLY A 118 5.41 -14.21 7.00
CA GLY A 118 5.01 -14.45 8.37
C GLY A 118 3.89 -13.51 8.81
N ASP A 119 2.92 -14.09 9.50
CA ASP A 119 1.95 -13.39 10.33
C ASP A 119 2.50 -13.18 11.76
N PRO A 120 2.95 -11.99 12.15
CA PRO A 120 3.51 -11.74 13.47
C PRO A 120 2.45 -11.61 14.58
N TYR A 121 1.15 -11.52 14.25
CA TYR A 121 0.11 -11.15 15.21
C TYR A 121 -0.97 -12.20 15.43
N GLY A 122 -1.34 -12.97 14.41
CA GLY A 122 -2.44 -13.92 14.51
C GLY A 122 -2.23 -14.95 15.62
N GLY A 123 -3.29 -15.23 16.37
CA GLY A 123 -3.27 -16.15 17.51
C GLY A 123 -2.47 -15.65 18.71
N THR A 124 -2.23 -14.34 18.84
CA THR A 124 -1.51 -13.74 19.97
C THR A 124 -2.36 -12.69 20.69
N GLU A 125 -2.00 -12.37 21.94
CA GLU A 125 -2.59 -11.28 22.73
C GLU A 125 -2.15 -9.87 22.26
N ALA A 126 -1.25 -9.79 21.26
CA ALA A 126 -0.79 -8.52 20.73
C ALA A 126 -1.95 -7.70 20.14
N ASN A 127 -1.89 -6.38 20.30
CA ASN A 127 -2.95 -5.45 19.87
C ASN A 127 -4.32 -5.79 20.50
N HIS A 128 -4.34 -6.12 21.80
CA HIS A 128 -5.54 -6.47 22.57
C HIS A 128 -6.28 -7.70 22.01
N GLY A 129 -5.53 -8.70 21.53
CA GLY A 129 -6.09 -9.95 21.02
C GLY A 129 -6.93 -9.82 19.75
N ARG A 130 -6.85 -8.68 19.04
CA ARG A 130 -7.72 -8.41 17.88
C ARG A 130 -7.50 -9.34 16.67
N HIS A 131 -6.39 -10.08 16.65
CA HIS A 131 -6.07 -11.05 15.59
C HIS A 131 -6.15 -12.47 16.16
N GLN A 132 -7.36 -12.98 16.33
CA GLN A 132 -7.63 -14.22 17.07
C GLN A 132 -7.04 -15.47 16.41
N ILE A 133 -6.91 -15.48 15.08
CA ILE A 133 -6.51 -16.66 14.31
C ILE A 133 -5.14 -16.42 13.68
N LYS A 134 -4.29 -17.45 13.77
CA LYS A 134 -3.02 -17.51 13.06
C LYS A 134 -3.26 -17.83 11.60
N MET A 135 -2.79 -16.96 10.70
CA MET A 135 -2.86 -17.26 9.27
C MET A 135 -1.88 -18.36 8.90
N THR A 136 -2.26 -19.21 7.93
CA THR A 136 -1.33 -20.14 7.29
C THR A 136 -0.15 -19.37 6.71
N GLN A 137 1.08 -19.76 7.07
CA GLN A 137 2.30 -19.11 6.62
C GLN A 137 2.96 -19.97 5.54
N PRO A 138 3.04 -19.50 4.29
CA PRO A 138 3.80 -20.19 3.26
C PRO A 138 5.28 -20.29 3.64
N ILE A 139 5.97 -21.30 3.10
CA ILE A 139 7.41 -21.43 3.26
C ILE A 139 8.07 -20.39 2.34
N ALA A 140 8.76 -19.42 2.93
CA ALA A 140 9.56 -18.47 2.18
C ALA A 140 10.77 -19.16 1.52
N ASP A 141 11.25 -18.58 0.42
CA ASP A 141 12.49 -19.01 -0.23
C ASP A 141 13.64 -19.07 0.80
N PRO A 142 14.45 -20.14 0.85
CA PRO A 142 15.61 -20.21 1.73
C PRO A 142 16.63 -19.06 1.57
N ALA A 143 16.67 -18.42 0.40
CA ALA A 143 17.50 -17.25 0.13
C ALA A 143 16.87 -15.92 0.61
N ALA A 144 15.62 -15.95 1.10
CA ALA A 144 14.97 -14.76 1.62
C ALA A 144 15.66 -14.23 2.89
N PRO A 145 15.59 -12.91 3.16
CA PRO A 145 16.10 -12.34 4.40
C PRO A 145 15.47 -12.98 5.64
N LYS A 146 16.22 -13.04 6.74
CA LYS A 146 15.72 -13.57 8.03
C LYS A 146 14.46 -12.84 8.51
N GLU A 147 14.47 -11.52 8.36
CA GLU A 147 13.36 -10.62 8.68
C GLU A 147 13.25 -9.56 7.58
N VAL A 148 12.03 -9.12 7.29
CA VAL A 148 11.73 -8.02 6.37
C VAL A 148 10.97 -6.93 7.11
N VAL A 149 11.12 -5.70 6.66
CA VAL A 149 10.27 -4.59 7.11
C VAL A 149 8.88 -4.79 6.49
N TYR A 150 7.86 -4.95 7.32
CA TYR A 150 6.47 -5.14 6.86
C TYR A 150 5.57 -3.94 7.18
N VAL A 151 5.98 -3.07 8.12
CA VAL A 151 5.30 -1.80 8.40
C VAL A 151 6.36 -0.72 8.64
N ILE A 152 6.15 0.42 8.00
CA ILE A 152 6.87 1.68 8.24
C ILE A 152 5.89 2.65 8.87
N THR A 153 6.17 3.11 10.09
CA THR A 153 5.36 4.14 10.76
C THR A 153 5.97 5.52 10.58
N GLY A 154 5.13 6.56 10.61
CA GLY A 154 5.60 7.94 10.39
C GLY A 154 6.19 8.15 9.00
N SER A 155 5.62 7.53 7.97
CA SER A 155 6.07 7.62 6.58
C SER A 155 6.19 9.07 6.07
N LEU A 156 5.33 9.98 6.54
CA LEU A 156 5.35 11.41 6.17
C LEU A 156 6.66 12.12 6.54
N GLN A 157 7.44 11.61 7.51
CA GLN A 157 8.75 12.18 7.85
C GLN A 157 9.86 11.73 6.88
N PHE A 158 9.59 10.75 6.02
CA PHE A 158 10.55 10.18 5.07
C PHE A 158 10.20 10.48 3.61
N SER A 159 9.03 11.06 3.36
CA SER A 159 8.59 11.46 2.02
C SER A 159 7.91 12.81 2.08
N GLU A 160 8.50 13.79 1.42
CA GLU A 160 7.86 15.09 1.24
C GLU A 160 6.68 15.00 0.28
N ALA A 161 6.74 14.11 -0.72
CA ALA A 161 5.63 13.87 -1.63
C ALA A 161 4.39 13.38 -0.87
N CYS A 162 4.52 12.38 0.01
CA CYS A 162 3.42 11.93 0.86
C CYS A 162 2.91 13.04 1.79
N LEU A 163 3.79 13.91 2.31
CA LEU A 163 3.40 15.05 3.14
C LEU A 163 2.57 16.08 2.35
N ARG A 164 2.97 16.39 1.11
CA ARG A 164 2.20 17.26 0.21
C ARG A 164 0.83 16.66 -0.11
N VAL A 165 0.79 15.38 -0.46
CA VAL A 165 -0.45 14.64 -0.76
C VAL A 165 -1.41 14.64 0.44
N TYR A 166 -0.91 14.49 1.66
CA TYR A 166 -1.73 14.54 2.87
C TYR A 166 -2.50 15.86 3.04
N GLY A 167 -1.94 16.97 2.53
CA GLY A 167 -2.57 18.29 2.51
C GLY A 167 -3.10 18.72 1.14
N HIS A 168 -3.23 17.80 0.17
CA HIS A 168 -3.65 18.15 -1.19
C HIS A 168 -5.09 18.67 -1.19
N PRO A 169 -5.40 19.80 -1.87
CA PRO A 169 -6.73 20.40 -1.86
C PRO A 169 -7.79 19.58 -2.60
N GLY A 170 -7.34 18.58 -3.37
CA GLY A 170 -8.17 17.71 -4.18
C GLY A 170 -8.23 18.13 -5.64
#